data_AF-A0AAU7DG61-F1
#
_entry.id   AF-A0AAU7DG61-F1
#
_cell.length_a   1.000
_cell.length_b   1.000
_cell.length_c   1.000
_cell.angle_alpha   90.00
_cell.angle_beta   90.00
_cell.angle_gamma   90.00
#
_symmetry.space_group_name_H-M   'P 1'
#
loop_
_entity.id
_entity.type
_entity.pdbx_description
1 polymer ?
#
loop_
_entity_poly.entity_id
_entity_poly.type
_entity_poly.pdbx_seq_one_letter_code
_entity_poly.pdbx_strand_id
1 'polypeptide(L)'
;MVIVKKGDCEHCGRFYRYSLWHSGFGDNSYAYCDDCGMLASINYENPAVVGFPPLTTQYAEIEESWEPLLRPCSCGGRFRKGASPRCPFCNEPLSAKHAAGHIQAQAQGAGKGWRWQQNWSGVYCMAIDNPQNPGTPLQIVDPVIAPELVKTKRRWSLLFNFGR
;
A
#
# COMPACT_ATOMS: atom_id res chain seq x y z
N MET A 1 18.23 -6.81 0.41
CA MET A 1 17.76 -7.88 1.32
C MET A 1 16.68 -7.29 2.21
N VAL A 2 15.45 -7.79 2.12
CA VAL A 2 14.37 -7.36 3.00
C VAL A 2 14.65 -7.95 4.38
N ILE A 3 14.98 -7.10 5.37
CA ILE A 3 15.24 -7.56 6.74
C ILE A 3 13.89 -7.83 7.40
N VAL A 4 13.54 -9.10 7.51
CA VAL A 4 12.31 -9.54 8.17
C VAL A 4 12.49 -9.44 9.69
N LYS A 5 11.64 -8.63 10.33
CA LYS A 5 11.58 -8.37 11.76
C LYS A 5 10.43 -9.14 12.39
N LYS A 6 10.42 -9.24 13.72
CA LYS A 6 9.39 -9.95 14.50
C LYS A 6 8.56 -8.95 15.31
N GLY A 7 7.25 -9.02 15.22
CA GLY A 7 6.30 -8.26 16.04
C GLY A 7 5.31 -9.19 16.74
N ASP A 8 4.53 -8.63 17.63
CA ASP A 8 3.47 -9.31 18.38
C ASP A 8 2.17 -8.51 18.30
N CYS A 9 1.04 -9.21 18.30
CA CYS A 9 -0.28 -8.60 18.31
C CYS A 9 -0.76 -8.40 19.75
N GLU A 10 -1.18 -7.17 20.07
CA GLU A 10 -1.77 -6.77 21.34
C GLU A 10 -3.10 -7.46 21.68
N HIS A 11 -3.79 -8.00 20.67
CA HIS A 11 -5.09 -8.62 20.85
C HIS A 11 -5.00 -10.12 21.13
N CYS A 12 -4.17 -10.85 20.37
CA CYS A 12 -4.07 -12.31 20.48
C CYS A 12 -2.72 -12.82 21.01
N GLY A 13 -1.74 -11.94 21.21
CA GLY A 13 -0.40 -12.28 21.70
C GLY A 13 0.47 -13.07 20.73
N ARG A 14 -0.04 -13.42 19.54
CA ARG A 14 0.72 -14.20 18.55
C ARG A 14 1.76 -13.33 17.86
N PHE A 15 2.90 -13.95 17.57
CA PHE A 15 3.97 -13.30 16.83
C PHE A 15 3.71 -13.33 15.34
N TYR A 16 3.92 -12.20 14.67
CA TYR A 16 3.96 -12.08 13.23
C TYR A 16 5.34 -11.61 12.76
N ARG A 17 5.62 -11.84 11.49
CA ARG A 17 6.82 -11.35 10.82
C ARG A 17 6.44 -10.17 9.93
N TYR A 18 7.30 -9.18 9.86
CA TYR A 18 7.02 -7.98 9.08
C TYR A 18 8.29 -7.35 8.53
N SER A 19 8.09 -6.51 7.53
CA SER A 19 9.10 -5.63 6.96
C SER A 19 8.61 -4.19 7.06
N LEU A 20 9.50 -3.27 7.43
CA LEU A 20 9.19 -1.84 7.47
C LEU A 20 9.72 -1.18 6.21
N TRP A 21 8.84 -0.53 5.47
CA TRP A 21 9.11 0.10 4.20
C TRP A 21 8.97 1.61 4.34
N HIS A 22 9.77 2.35 3.59
CA HIS A 22 9.74 3.82 3.59
C HIS A 22 9.31 4.28 2.20
N SER A 23 8.12 4.85 2.11
CA SER A 23 7.49 5.22 0.85
C SER A 23 8.28 6.26 0.06
N GLY A 24 8.96 7.18 0.74
CA GLY A 24 9.87 8.14 0.08
C GLY A 24 11.14 7.54 -0.52
N PHE A 25 11.59 6.35 -0.08
CA PHE A 25 12.70 5.65 -0.73
C PHE A 25 12.23 4.69 -1.82
N GLY A 26 10.95 4.31 -1.79
CA GLY A 26 10.35 3.40 -2.76
C GLY A 26 9.52 4.11 -3.83
N ASP A 27 9.57 5.44 -3.91
CA ASP A 27 8.82 6.28 -4.83
C ASP A 27 7.36 5.85 -5.01
N ASN A 28 6.69 5.60 -3.88
CA ASN A 28 5.30 5.11 -3.86
C ASN A 28 4.45 5.81 -2.80
N SER A 29 3.13 5.77 -2.98
CA SER A 29 2.17 5.89 -1.88
C SER A 29 1.62 4.52 -1.51
N TYR A 30 0.97 4.41 -0.36
CA TYR A 30 0.43 3.14 0.10
C TYR A 30 -0.95 3.24 0.75
N ALA A 31 -1.61 2.10 0.85
CA ALA A 31 -2.88 1.95 1.53
C ALA A 31 -2.98 0.54 2.14
N TYR A 32 -3.82 0.38 3.16
CA TYR A 32 -4.16 -0.94 3.68
C TYR A 32 -5.57 -1.35 3.26
N CYS A 33 -5.77 -2.65 3.07
CA CYS A 33 -7.10 -3.21 2.94
C CYS A 33 -7.85 -3.06 4.28
N ASP A 34 -9.04 -2.46 4.24
CA ASP A 34 -9.90 -2.24 5.39
C ASP A 34 -10.35 -3.54 6.08
N ASP A 35 -10.37 -4.65 5.35
CA ASP A 35 -10.83 -5.95 5.83
C ASP A 35 -9.70 -6.88 6.29
N CYS A 36 -8.69 -7.14 5.45
CA CYS A 36 -7.63 -8.12 5.76
C CYS A 36 -6.26 -7.50 6.10
N GLY A 37 -6.12 -6.17 6.00
CA GLY A 37 -4.86 -5.46 6.31
C GLY A 37 -3.73 -5.67 5.29
N MET A 38 -4.04 -6.22 4.11
CA MET A 38 -3.09 -6.34 3.00
C MET A 38 -2.57 -4.96 2.57
N LEU A 39 -1.26 -4.86 2.29
CA LEU A 39 -0.63 -3.62 1.85
C LEU A 39 -0.78 -3.44 0.33
N ALA A 40 -1.33 -2.31 -0.10
CA ALA A 40 -1.24 -1.83 -1.47
C ALA A 40 -0.08 -0.83 -1.57
N SER A 41 0.85 -1.07 -2.49
CA SER A 41 1.87 -0.09 -2.88
C SER A 41 1.56 0.45 -4.28
N ILE A 42 1.48 1.77 -4.41
CA ILE A 42 1.15 2.49 -5.63
C ILE A 42 2.40 3.24 -6.09
N ASN A 43 3.09 2.71 -7.12
CA ASN A 43 4.32 3.31 -7.63
C ASN A 43 4.00 4.51 -8.53
N TYR A 44 4.68 5.65 -8.32
CA TYR A 44 4.51 6.84 -9.16
C TYR A 44 5.05 6.67 -10.59
N GLU A 45 5.95 5.71 -10.83
CA GLU A 45 6.43 5.37 -12.18
C GLU A 45 5.36 4.66 -13.02
N ASN A 46 4.28 4.17 -12.40
CA ASN A 46 3.19 3.53 -13.11
C ASN A 46 2.44 4.56 -13.98
N PRO A 47 2.39 4.40 -15.32
CA PRO A 47 1.73 5.37 -16.20
C PRO A 47 0.26 5.59 -15.91
N ALA A 48 -0.42 4.61 -15.30
CA ALA A 48 -1.82 4.75 -14.93
C ALA A 48 -2.03 5.72 -13.75
N VAL A 49 -1.01 5.93 -12.91
CA VAL A 49 -1.03 6.88 -11.79
C VAL A 49 -0.90 8.33 -12.26
N VAL A 50 -0.36 8.56 -13.47
CA VAL A 50 -0.27 9.91 -14.07
C VAL A 50 -1.64 10.59 -14.20
N GLY A 51 -2.71 9.80 -14.36
CA GLY A 51 -4.08 10.31 -14.45
C GLY A 51 -4.78 10.53 -13.11
N PHE A 52 -4.12 10.25 -11.99
CA PHE A 52 -4.73 10.37 -10.67
C PHE A 52 -4.82 11.85 -10.23
N PRO A 53 -5.78 12.19 -9.37
CA PRO A 53 -5.80 13.50 -8.73
C PRO A 53 -4.47 13.78 -8.03
N PRO A 54 -3.96 15.02 -8.08
CA PRO A 54 -2.72 15.38 -7.38
C PRO A 54 -2.91 15.16 -5.88
N LEU A 55 -1.89 14.58 -5.24
CA LEU A 55 -1.85 14.41 -3.79
C LEU A 55 -1.31 15.66 -3.13
N THR A 56 -1.86 15.99 -1.96
CA THR A 56 -1.34 17.00 -1.04
C THR A 56 -0.03 16.54 -0.42
N THR A 57 0.06 15.24 -0.08
CA THR A 57 1.26 14.62 0.49
C THR A 57 1.66 13.43 -0.36
N GLN A 58 2.82 13.52 -1.00
CA GLN A 58 3.42 12.39 -1.70
C GLN A 58 4.21 11.51 -0.72
N TYR A 59 4.46 10.27 -1.14
CA TYR A 59 5.32 9.33 -0.40
C TYR A 59 4.80 8.93 0.98
N ALA A 60 3.47 8.88 1.13
CA ALA A 60 2.79 8.57 2.37
C ALA A 60 1.56 7.68 2.09
N GLU A 61 0.65 7.60 3.07
CA GLU A 61 -0.66 7.00 2.86
C GLU A 61 -1.43 7.76 1.76
N ILE A 62 -2.22 7.05 0.97
CA ILE A 62 -3.06 7.64 -0.08
C ILE A 62 -4.10 8.62 0.48
N GLU A 63 -4.64 9.46 -0.41
CA GLU A 63 -5.84 10.25 -0.11
C GLU A 63 -7.12 9.50 -0.50
N GLU A 64 -8.24 9.88 0.13
CA GLU A 64 -9.58 9.33 -0.16
C GLU A 64 -9.95 9.42 -1.64
N SER A 65 -9.44 10.44 -2.34
CA SER A 65 -9.66 10.65 -3.78
C SER A 65 -9.08 9.51 -4.66
N TRP A 66 -8.10 8.77 -4.15
CA TRP A 66 -7.47 7.66 -4.86
C TRP A 66 -8.20 6.32 -4.63
N GLU A 67 -8.96 6.17 -3.54
CA GLU A 67 -9.61 4.89 -3.18
C GLU A 67 -10.46 4.27 -4.31
N PRO A 68 -11.27 5.04 -5.08
CA PRO A 68 -12.09 4.48 -6.16
C PRO A 68 -11.27 4.02 -7.37
N LEU A 69 -10.01 4.44 -7.48
CA LEU A 69 -9.13 4.16 -8.62
C LEU A 69 -8.32 2.87 -8.42
N LEU A 70 -8.41 2.27 -7.24
CA LEU A 70 -7.73 1.04 -6.88
C LEU A 70 -8.65 -0.16 -7.06
N ARG A 71 -8.08 -1.27 -7.55
CA ARG A 71 -8.74 -2.56 -7.60
C ARG A 71 -9.05 -3.01 -6.18
N PRO A 72 -10.21 -3.67 -5.96
CA PRO A 72 -10.50 -4.30 -4.68
C PRO A 72 -9.40 -5.29 -4.27
N CYS A 73 -9.26 -5.50 -2.96
CA CYS A 73 -8.38 -6.53 -2.44
C CYS A 73 -8.92 -7.92 -2.83
N SER A 74 -8.03 -8.91 -3.00
CA SER A 74 -8.43 -10.29 -3.30
C SER A 74 -9.28 -10.94 -2.20
N CYS A 75 -9.30 -10.39 -0.98
CA CYS A 75 -10.20 -10.82 0.09
C CYS A 75 -11.64 -10.29 -0.08
N GLY A 76 -11.88 -9.35 -0.99
CA GLY A 76 -13.17 -8.66 -1.17
C GLY A 76 -13.25 -7.28 -0.51
N GLY A 77 -12.29 -6.93 0.36
CA GLY A 77 -12.17 -5.61 0.98
C GLY A 77 -11.64 -4.53 0.03
N ARG A 78 -11.44 -3.31 0.54
CA ARG A 78 -10.99 -2.14 -0.21
C ARG A 78 -9.79 -1.48 0.43
N PHE A 79 -8.94 -0.90 -0.40
CA PHE A 79 -7.82 -0.08 0.06
C PHE A 79 -8.33 1.30 0.43
N ARG A 80 -8.17 1.68 1.70
CA ARG A 80 -8.73 2.91 2.27
C ARG A 80 -7.66 3.72 2.98
N LYS A 81 -7.84 5.05 2.97
CA LYS A 81 -7.11 5.94 3.87
C LYS A 81 -7.57 5.71 5.31
N GLY A 82 -6.64 5.72 6.26
CA GLY A 82 -6.85 5.43 7.67
C GLY A 82 -6.97 3.94 7.99
N ALA A 83 -6.89 3.05 6.98
CA ALA A 83 -6.82 1.62 7.24
C ALA A 83 -5.46 1.25 7.84
N SER A 84 -5.40 0.12 8.52
CA SER A 84 -4.20 -0.33 9.23
C SER A 84 -3.79 -1.72 8.77
N PRO A 85 -2.50 -2.10 8.97
CA PRO A 85 -2.15 -3.51 8.95
C PRO A 85 -2.98 -4.26 10.00
N ARG A 86 -3.31 -5.52 9.72
CA ARG A 86 -4.11 -6.39 10.60
C ARG A 86 -3.32 -7.64 10.96
N CYS A 87 -3.59 -8.18 12.15
CA CYS A 87 -2.96 -9.42 12.59
C CYS A 87 -3.36 -10.57 11.65
N PRO A 88 -2.43 -11.33 11.06
CA PRO A 88 -2.78 -12.40 10.13
C PRO A 88 -3.38 -13.64 10.82
N PHE A 89 -3.51 -13.62 12.16
CA PHE A 89 -4.07 -14.73 12.94
C PHE A 89 -5.45 -14.44 13.54
N CYS A 90 -5.73 -13.20 13.95
CA CYS A 90 -7.02 -12.81 14.53
C CYS A 90 -7.74 -11.71 13.75
N ASN A 91 -7.13 -11.21 12.68
CA ASN A 91 -7.62 -10.14 11.81
C ASN A 91 -7.91 -8.79 12.51
N GLU A 92 -7.52 -8.62 13.78
CA GLU A 92 -7.67 -7.35 14.47
C GLU A 92 -6.70 -6.29 13.92
N PRO A 93 -7.12 -5.01 13.80
CA PRO A 93 -6.25 -3.88 13.49
C PRO A 93 -5.06 -3.80 14.44
N LEU A 94 -3.85 -3.67 13.92
CA LEU A 94 -2.68 -3.47 14.76
C LEU A 94 -2.54 -2.00 15.15
N SER A 95 -2.23 -1.73 16.41
CA SER A 95 -1.92 -0.41 16.94
C SER A 95 -0.51 -0.01 16.58
N ALA A 96 -0.36 1.12 15.89
CA ALA A 96 0.95 1.70 15.61
C ALA A 96 1.71 2.08 16.90
N LYS A 97 0.99 2.35 18.00
CA LYS A 97 1.59 2.65 19.30
C LYS A 97 2.15 1.40 19.97
N HIS A 98 1.40 0.30 19.94
CA HIS A 98 1.89 -1.01 20.43
C HIS A 98 3.10 -1.46 19.62
N ALA A 99 2.99 -1.37 18.29
CA ALA A 99 4.06 -1.75 17.37
C ALA A 99 5.36 -0.95 17.57
N ALA A 100 5.29 0.25 18.14
CA ALA A 100 6.46 1.09 18.43
C ALA A 100 7.53 0.34 19.22
N GLY A 101 7.12 -0.47 20.20
CA GLY A 101 8.03 -1.20 21.08
C GLY A 101 8.97 -2.13 20.29
N HIS A 102 8.40 -3.04 19.49
CA HIS A 102 9.19 -3.98 18.71
C HIS A 102 9.83 -3.33 17.46
N ILE A 103 9.20 -2.32 16.85
CA ILE A 103 9.78 -1.60 15.70
C ILE A 103 11.07 -0.88 16.11
N GLN A 104 11.05 -0.13 17.21
CA GLN A 104 12.19 0.63 17.68
C GLN A 104 13.30 -0.29 18.21
N ALA A 105 12.94 -1.34 18.96
CA ALA A 105 13.92 -2.31 19.46
C ALA A 105 14.73 -2.99 18.34
N GLN A 106 14.14 -3.13 17.15
CA GLN A 106 14.75 -3.78 15.98
C GLN A 106 15.19 -2.77 14.90
N ALA A 107 15.20 -1.47 15.18
CA ALA A 107 15.68 -0.46 14.24
C ALA A 107 17.13 -0.10 14.54
N GLN A 108 18.03 -0.32 13.58
CA GLN A 108 19.44 0.10 13.71
C GLN A 108 19.57 1.61 13.98
N GLY A 109 18.63 2.41 13.44
CA GLY A 109 18.58 3.85 13.67
C GLY A 109 18.12 4.26 15.07
N ALA A 110 17.49 3.37 15.87
CA ALA A 110 16.96 3.74 17.18
C ALA A 110 18.07 4.19 18.14
N GLY A 111 19.25 3.57 18.07
CA GLY A 111 20.44 4.01 18.81
C GLY A 111 20.99 5.38 18.39
N LYS A 112 20.54 5.91 17.24
CA LYS A 112 20.89 7.22 16.70
C LYS A 112 19.77 8.26 16.83
N GLY A 113 18.78 8.00 17.69
CA GLY A 113 17.67 8.91 17.96
C GLY A 113 16.49 8.81 17.00
N TRP A 114 16.51 7.89 16.01
CA TRP A 114 15.35 7.62 15.18
C TRP A 114 14.19 7.07 16.04
N ARG A 115 12.98 7.53 15.77
CA ARG A 115 11.76 7.07 16.44
C ARG A 115 10.72 6.67 15.42
N TRP A 116 9.95 5.65 15.77
CA TRP A 116 8.79 5.24 15.01
C TRP A 116 7.75 6.37 15.00
N GLN A 117 7.04 6.56 13.88
CA GLN A 117 6.03 7.61 13.71
C GLN A 117 4.76 7.40 14.57
N GLN A 118 4.57 6.20 15.13
CA GLN A 118 3.42 5.83 15.97
C GLN A 118 2.05 6.00 15.31
N ASN A 119 2.01 5.98 13.98
CA ASN A 119 0.80 5.98 13.16
C ASN A 119 1.02 5.14 11.89
N TRP A 120 -0.06 4.84 11.17
CA TRP A 120 0.00 4.14 9.88
C TRP A 120 -0.21 5.06 8.67
N SER A 121 -0.18 6.38 8.89
CA SER A 121 -0.49 7.41 7.89
C SER A 121 0.73 8.26 7.50
N GLY A 122 1.92 7.92 8.01
CA GLY A 122 3.16 8.63 7.75
C GLY A 122 3.93 8.08 6.55
N VAL A 123 5.24 8.33 6.52
CA VAL A 123 6.12 7.92 5.40
C VAL A 123 6.54 6.46 5.47
N TYR A 124 6.35 5.80 6.61
CA TYR A 124 6.64 4.38 6.76
C TYR A 124 5.37 3.55 6.78
N CYS A 125 5.41 2.42 6.08
CA CYS A 125 4.40 1.38 6.11
C CYS A 125 5.00 0.03 6.53
N MET A 126 4.17 -0.81 7.14
CA MET A 126 4.47 -2.19 7.50
C MET A 126 3.89 -3.15 6.46
N ALA A 127 4.72 -4.01 5.89
CA ALA A 127 4.29 -5.17 5.13
C ALA A 127 4.38 -6.42 6.04
N ILE A 128 3.26 -7.08 6.28
CA ILE A 128 3.20 -8.30 7.12
C ILE A 128 3.50 -9.52 6.24
N ASP A 129 4.36 -10.42 6.70
CA ASP A 129 4.61 -11.69 6.00
C ASP A 129 3.38 -12.60 6.07
N ASN A 130 3.13 -13.30 4.98
CA ASN A 130 2.14 -14.35 4.88
C ASN A 130 2.54 -15.54 5.77
N PRO A 131 1.76 -15.89 6.82
CA PRO A 131 2.08 -17.05 7.67
C PRO A 131 2.08 -18.38 6.92
N GLN A 132 1.27 -18.49 5.85
CA GLN A 132 1.19 -19.67 4.99
C GLN A 132 2.34 -19.74 3.98
N ASN A 133 3.03 -18.64 3.72
CA ASN A 133 4.21 -18.59 2.85
C ASN A 133 5.29 -17.66 3.44
N PRO A 134 6.06 -18.14 4.44
CA PRO A 134 7.04 -17.32 5.16
C PRO A 134 8.07 -16.67 4.23
N GLY A 135 8.39 -15.39 4.48
CA GLY A 135 9.29 -14.61 3.64
C GLY A 135 8.60 -13.93 2.45
N THR A 136 7.31 -14.15 2.24
CA THR A 136 6.50 -13.42 1.24
C THR A 136 5.56 -12.45 1.96
N PRO A 137 5.66 -11.13 1.73
CA PRO A 137 4.72 -10.15 2.30
C PRO A 137 3.31 -10.29 1.71
N LEU A 138 2.29 -10.06 2.55
CA LEU A 138 0.88 -9.85 2.19
C LEU A 138 0.73 -8.47 1.55
N GLN A 139 0.99 -8.40 0.25
CA GLN A 139 0.95 -7.14 -0.49
C GLN A 139 0.44 -7.31 -1.92
N ILE A 140 -0.05 -6.20 -2.46
CA ILE A 140 -0.28 -6.01 -3.89
C ILE A 140 0.55 -4.80 -4.33
N VAL A 141 1.31 -5.00 -5.41
CA VAL A 141 2.04 -3.93 -6.09
C VAL A 141 1.17 -3.45 -7.26
N ASP A 142 1.02 -2.13 -7.37
CA ASP A 142 0.27 -1.46 -8.42
C ASP A 142 -1.18 -1.96 -8.58
N PRO A 143 -2.03 -1.81 -7.54
CA PRO A 143 -3.44 -2.18 -7.62
C PRO A 143 -4.27 -1.26 -8.52
N VAL A 144 -3.66 -0.42 -9.35
CA VAL A 144 -4.35 0.59 -10.15
C VAL A 144 -5.27 -0.08 -11.18
N ILE A 145 -6.49 0.41 -11.26
CA ILE A 145 -7.38 0.12 -12.38
C ILE A 145 -6.84 0.93 -13.54
N ALA A 146 -6.04 0.30 -14.41
CA ALA A 146 -5.62 0.94 -15.64
C ALA A 146 -6.88 1.45 -16.37
N PRO A 147 -6.96 2.74 -16.72
CA PRO A 147 -8.07 3.19 -17.55
C PRO A 147 -8.02 2.35 -18.82
N GLU A 148 -9.12 1.66 -19.14
CA GLU A 148 -9.24 1.06 -20.46
C GLU A 148 -8.97 2.18 -21.45
N LEU A 149 -7.86 2.09 -22.19
CA LEU A 149 -7.65 2.95 -23.33
C LEU A 149 -8.80 2.65 -24.27
N VAL A 150 -9.85 3.47 -24.19
CA VAL A 150 -10.92 3.47 -25.18
C VAL A 150 -10.20 3.73 -26.49
N LYS A 151 -9.92 2.66 -27.23
CA LYS A 151 -9.46 2.70 -28.61
C LYS A 151 -10.64 3.31 -29.37
N THR A 152 -10.74 4.63 -29.32
CA THR A 152 -11.55 5.40 -30.25
C THR A 152 -10.96 5.09 -31.61
N LYS A 153 -11.53 4.09 -32.28
CA LYS A 153 -11.33 3.89 -33.71
C LYS A 153 -11.79 5.19 -34.36
N ARG A 154 -10.84 6.10 -34.57
CA ARG A 154 -10.98 7.30 -35.39
C ARG A 154 -11.42 6.84 -36.78
N ARG A 155 -12.73 6.80 -36.99
CA ARG A 155 -13.36 6.48 -38.27
C ARG A 155 -13.27 7.73 -39.15
N TRP A 156 -12.06 8.10 -39.57
CA TRP A 156 -11.78 9.21 -40.49
C TRP A 156 -11.50 8.70 -41.91
N SER A 157 -12.38 7.83 -42.41
CA SER A 157 -12.37 7.44 -43.81
C SER A 157 -13.82 7.33 -44.27
N LEU A 158 -14.37 8.45 -44.79
CA LEU A 158 -15.48 8.54 -45.75
C LEU A 158 -15.97 9.99 -45.98
N LEU A 159 -15.08 11.00 -46.08
CA LEU A 159 -15.50 12.37 -46.45
C LEU A 159 -14.71 13.05 -47.57
N PHE A 160 -13.99 12.29 -48.38
CA PHE A 160 -13.44 12.81 -49.64
C PHE A 160 -13.73 11.86 -50.78
N ASN A 161 -14.94 11.95 -51.31
CA ASN A 161 -15.25 11.50 -52.66
C ASN A 161 -15.57 12.76 -53.49
N PHE A 162 -14.53 13.48 -53.90
CA PHE A 162 -14.65 14.52 -54.91
C PHE A 162 -14.55 13.83 -56.28
N GLY A 163 -15.69 13.33 -56.76
CA GLY A 163 -15.86 12.97 -58.16
C GLY A 163 -16.24 14.22 -58.96
N ARG A 164 -15.42 14.58 -59.93
CA ARG A 164 -15.81 15.35 -61.11
C ARG A 164 -15.05 14.82 -62.30
#